data_AF-A0A536CKC6-F1
#
_entry.id   AF-A0A536CKC6-F1
#
_cell.length_a   1.000
_cell.length_b   1.000
_cell.length_c   1.000
_cell.angle_alpha   90.00
_cell.angle_beta   90.00
_cell.angle_gamma   90.00
#
_symmetry.space_group_name_H-M   'P 1'
#
loop_
_entity.id
_entity.type
_entity.pdbx_description
1 polymer ?
#
loop_
_entity_poly.entity_id
_entity_poly.type
_entity_poly.pdbx_seq_one_letter_code
_entity_poly.pdbx_strand_id
1 'polypeptide(L)'
;MASTPHVSGNMETYPARSDVISCTLTPEDLKETGKAWQKLFQLSLISRDEVPGGLRLEVHPGSADALRSLIDIERDCCRWITFELDGPAVTMTSPGAGEAAIREMWSVA
;
A
#
# COMPACT_ATOMS: atom_id res chain seq x y z
N MET A 1 38.43 -1.65 15.61
CA MET A 1 37.11 -1.15 16.07
C MET A 1 36.07 -1.76 15.17
N ALA A 2 35.24 -2.63 15.75
CA ALA A 2 34.26 -3.44 15.06
C ALA A 2 33.04 -2.61 14.65
N SER A 3 32.53 -2.83 13.46
CA SER A 3 31.14 -2.51 13.11
C SER A 3 30.67 -3.51 12.07
N THR A 4 30.03 -4.56 12.57
CA THR A 4 29.22 -5.56 11.85
C THR A 4 27.91 -4.91 11.35
N PRO A 5 27.12 -5.59 10.48
CA PRO A 5 26.55 -5.00 9.27
C PRO A 5 25.18 -4.32 9.49
N HIS A 6 24.95 -3.21 8.79
CA HIS A 6 23.61 -2.64 8.62
C HIS A 6 22.88 -3.43 7.54
N VAL A 7 21.87 -4.23 7.91
CA VAL A 7 20.84 -4.64 6.96
C VAL A 7 20.06 -3.38 6.63
N SER A 8 20.50 -2.65 5.60
CA SER A 8 19.62 -1.70 4.92
C SER A 8 18.56 -2.55 4.24
N GLY A 9 17.42 -2.72 4.92
CA GLY A 9 16.18 -3.05 4.24
C GLY A 9 15.99 -1.98 3.16
N ASN A 10 15.96 -2.37 1.90
CA ASN A 10 15.73 -1.42 0.82
C ASN A 10 14.26 -0.98 0.93
N MET A 11 14.02 0.19 1.53
CA MET A 11 12.72 0.85 1.43
C MET A 11 12.51 1.25 -0.03
N GLU A 12 11.46 0.74 -0.65
CA GLU A 12 11.15 0.96 -2.06
C GLU A 12 10.05 2.01 -2.20
N THR A 13 10.42 3.20 -2.67
CA THR A 13 9.47 4.30 -2.90
C THR A 13 9.02 4.37 -4.36
N TYR A 14 7.71 4.49 -4.56
CA TYR A 14 7.04 4.61 -5.84
C TYR A 14 6.22 5.90 -5.85
N PRO A 15 6.75 6.99 -6.43
CA PRO A 15 6.08 8.28 -6.39
C PRO A 15 4.83 8.28 -7.27
N ALA A 16 3.83 9.05 -6.84
CA ALA A 16 2.68 9.38 -7.67
C ALA A 16 3.12 9.98 -9.02
N ARG A 17 2.41 9.60 -10.09
CA ARG A 17 2.64 10.03 -11.48
C ARG A 17 1.47 10.82 -12.06
N SER A 18 0.42 11.06 -11.29
CA SER A 18 -0.75 11.85 -11.68
C SER A 18 -1.34 12.58 -10.47
N ASP A 19 -1.91 13.75 -10.69
CA ASP A 19 -2.71 14.49 -9.72
C ASP A 19 -4.22 14.16 -9.79
N VAL A 20 -4.63 13.37 -10.79
CA VAL A 20 -6.02 12.99 -10.99
C VAL A 20 -6.35 11.74 -10.18
N ILE A 21 -7.27 11.89 -9.23
CA ILE A 21 -7.83 10.79 -8.46
C ILE A 21 -8.77 9.99 -9.35
N SER A 22 -8.25 8.95 -9.99
CA SER A 22 -9.00 8.03 -10.82
C SER A 22 -8.40 6.64 -10.72
N CYS A 23 -9.25 5.62 -10.64
CA CYS A 23 -8.84 4.24 -10.80
C CYS A 23 -9.11 3.82 -12.23
N THR A 24 -8.08 3.39 -12.95
CA THR A 24 -8.20 2.97 -14.36
C THR A 24 -8.54 1.49 -14.51
N LEU A 25 -8.76 0.75 -13.41
CA LEU A 25 -9.17 -0.66 -13.47
C LEU A 25 -10.58 -0.79 -14.04
N THR A 26 -10.81 -1.92 -14.73
CA THR A 26 -12.17 -2.33 -15.06
C THR A 26 -12.93 -2.66 -13.76
N PRO A 27 -14.28 -2.57 -13.74
CA PRO A 27 -15.06 -2.94 -12.56
C PRO A 27 -14.86 -4.38 -12.10
N GLU A 28 -14.51 -5.29 -13.02
CA GLU A 28 -14.20 -6.69 -12.70
C GLU A 28 -12.85 -6.80 -11.99
N ASP A 29 -11.80 -6.16 -12.53
CA ASP A 29 -10.47 -6.13 -11.90
C ASP A 29 -10.50 -5.43 -10.53
N LEU A 30 -11.28 -4.36 -10.40
CA LEU A 30 -11.49 -3.66 -9.13
C LEU A 30 -12.13 -4.57 -8.08
N LYS A 31 -13.11 -5.39 -8.48
CA LYS A 31 -13.77 -6.35 -7.58
C LYS A 31 -12.80 -7.45 -7.13
N GLU A 32 -12.02 -8.00 -8.04
CA GLU A 32 -11.06 -9.07 -7.70
C GLU A 32 -9.90 -8.54 -6.86
N THR A 33 -9.36 -7.36 -7.17
CA THR A 33 -8.32 -6.70 -6.38
C THR A 33 -8.84 -6.36 -4.97
N GLY A 34 -10.08 -5.86 -4.85
CA GLY A 34 -10.73 -5.62 -3.57
C GLY A 34 -10.86 -6.89 -2.72
N LYS A 35 -11.26 -8.02 -3.31
CA LYS A 35 -11.30 -9.31 -2.59
C LYS A 35 -9.92 -9.76 -2.11
N ALA A 36 -8.89 -9.53 -2.91
CA ALA A 36 -7.52 -9.90 -2.56
C ALA A 36 -7.00 -9.08 -1.37
N TRP A 37 -7.29 -7.78 -1.33
CA TRP A 37 -7.05 -6.92 -0.16
C TRP A 37 -7.80 -7.40 1.07
N GLN A 38 -9.10 -7.66 0.96
CA GLN A 38 -9.91 -8.15 2.08
C GLN A 38 -9.35 -9.46 2.63
N LYS A 39 -8.97 -10.39 1.76
CA LYS A 39 -8.35 -11.66 2.17
C LYS A 39 -7.02 -11.44 2.88
N LEU A 40 -6.16 -10.55 2.37
CA LEU A 40 -4.90 -10.21 3.01
C LEU A 40 -5.15 -9.60 4.40
N PHE A 41 -6.15 -8.74 4.52
CA PHE A 41 -6.49 -8.10 5.79
C PHE A 41 -6.98 -9.11 6.83
N GLN A 42 -7.90 -10.00 6.44
CA GLN A 42 -8.44 -11.02 7.33
C GLN A 42 -7.40 -12.01 7.84
N LEU A 43 -6.38 -12.33 7.03
CA LEU A 43 -5.41 -13.37 7.34
C LEU A 43 -4.13 -12.86 7.98
N SER A 44 -3.73 -11.63 7.64
CA SER A 44 -2.35 -11.19 7.86
C SER A 44 -2.22 -9.75 8.34
N LEU A 45 -3.29 -8.94 8.45
CA LEU A 45 -3.13 -7.56 8.93
C LEU A 45 -2.68 -7.55 10.39
N ILE A 46 -1.56 -6.89 10.65
CA ILE A 46 -1.03 -6.63 11.99
C ILE A 46 -1.50 -5.27 12.47
N SER A 47 -1.32 -4.23 11.63
CA SER A 47 -1.71 -2.87 11.98
C SER A 47 -2.20 -2.07 10.77
N ARG A 48 -3.09 -1.13 11.06
CA ARG A 48 -3.59 -0.10 10.14
C ARG A 48 -3.57 1.23 10.89
N ASP A 49 -2.61 2.08 10.53
CA ASP A 49 -2.37 3.35 11.19
C ASP A 49 -2.62 4.50 10.21
N GLU A 50 -3.46 5.45 10.59
CA GLU A 50 -3.58 6.70 9.85
C GLU A 50 -2.31 7.53 10.04
N VAL A 51 -1.74 7.99 8.93
CA VAL A 51 -0.54 8.85 8.92
C VAL A 51 -0.86 10.17 8.21
N PRO A 52 -0.05 11.22 8.40
CA PRO A 52 -0.17 12.44 7.61
C PRO A 52 -0.10 12.11 6.11
N GLY A 53 -1.12 12.50 5.35
CA GLY A 53 -1.21 12.25 3.92
C GLY A 53 -1.83 10.91 3.53
N GLY A 54 -2.16 10.01 4.47
CA GLY A 54 -2.84 8.75 4.11
C GLY A 54 -2.84 7.69 5.20
N LEU A 55 -2.28 6.52 4.88
CA LEU A 55 -2.39 5.30 5.67
C LEU A 55 -1.09 4.47 5.64
N ARG A 56 -0.70 3.88 6.78
CA ARG A 56 0.31 2.83 6.87
C ARG A 56 -0.36 1.51 7.21
N LEU A 57 -0.03 0.48 6.43
CA LEU A 57 -0.47 -0.89 6.63
C LEU A 57 0.74 -1.76 6.96
N GLU A 58 0.59 -2.63 7.93
CA GLU A 58 1.60 -3.64 8.27
C GLU A 58 0.94 -5.01 8.30
N VAL A 59 1.52 -5.96 7.55
CA VAL A 59 1.03 -7.35 7.51
C VAL A 59 2.05 -8.31 8.10
N HIS A 60 1.63 -9.55 8.33
CA HIS A 60 2.51 -10.60 8.78
C HIS A 60 3.67 -10.80 7.79
N PRO A 61 4.92 -10.99 8.24
CA PRO A 61 6.09 -11.05 7.35
C PRO A 61 6.00 -12.16 6.30
N GLY A 62 5.31 -13.26 6.62
CA GLY A 62 5.01 -14.34 5.66
C GLY A 62 4.05 -13.94 4.53
N SER A 63 3.52 -12.71 4.52
CA SER A 63 2.63 -12.17 3.50
C SER A 63 3.23 -10.94 2.79
N ALA A 64 4.52 -10.65 2.98
CA ALA A 64 5.19 -9.53 2.33
C ALA A 64 5.10 -9.60 0.78
N ASP A 65 5.33 -10.77 0.19
CA ASP A 65 5.20 -10.95 -1.28
C ASP A 65 3.78 -10.74 -1.79
N ALA A 66 2.77 -11.13 -0.99
CA ALA A 66 1.37 -10.91 -1.32
C ALA A 66 1.02 -9.42 -1.27
N LEU A 67 1.48 -8.70 -0.24
CA LEU A 67 1.35 -7.25 -0.17
C LEU A 67 2.06 -6.58 -1.36
N ARG A 68 3.30 -6.98 -1.65
CA ARG A 68 4.10 -6.45 -2.77
C ARG A 68 3.38 -6.59 -4.11
N SER A 69 2.74 -7.75 -4.33
CA SER A 69 1.99 -8.05 -5.56
C SER A 69 0.75 -7.18 -5.70
N LEU A 70 0.01 -6.93 -4.61
CA LEU A 70 -1.12 -5.99 -4.63
C LEU A 70 -0.66 -4.56 -4.92
N ILE A 71 0.44 -4.10 -4.32
CA ILE A 71 1.00 -2.77 -4.59
C ILE A 71 1.50 -2.62 -6.03
N ASP A 72 1.89 -3.71 -6.70
CA ASP A 72 2.25 -3.68 -8.12
C ASP A 72 1.04 -3.52 -9.05
N ILE A 73 -0.12 -4.02 -8.64
CA ILE A 73 -1.39 -3.77 -9.33
C ILE A 73 -1.84 -2.31 -9.07
N GLU A 74 -1.85 -1.90 -7.80
CA GLU A 74 -2.35 -0.58 -7.39
C GLU A 74 -1.52 0.57 -7.99
N ARG A 75 -0.21 0.43 -8.13
CA ARG A 75 0.61 1.50 -8.76
C ARG A 75 0.26 1.76 -10.22
N ASP A 76 -0.26 0.77 -10.94
CA ASP A 76 -0.61 0.95 -12.35
C ASP A 76 -1.93 1.72 -12.47
N CYS A 77 -2.88 1.43 -11.59
CA CYS A 77 -4.22 2.01 -11.62
C CYS A 77 -4.40 3.26 -10.76
N CYS A 78 -3.78 3.32 -9.59
CA CYS A 78 -3.81 4.43 -8.63
C CYS A 78 -2.55 5.28 -8.74
N ARG A 79 -2.33 5.86 -9.93
CA ARG A 79 -1.14 6.69 -10.24
C ARG A 79 -1.05 7.98 -9.40
N TRP A 80 -2.07 8.28 -8.61
CA TRP A 80 -2.16 9.45 -7.74
C TRP A 80 -1.69 9.18 -6.29
N ILE A 81 -1.30 7.95 -5.99
CA ILE A 81 -0.79 7.53 -4.68
C ILE A 81 0.74 7.36 -4.77
N THR A 82 1.43 7.85 -3.74
CA THR A 82 2.82 7.47 -3.46
C THR A 82 2.82 6.25 -2.55
N PHE A 83 3.53 5.20 -2.95
CA PHE A 83 3.68 3.97 -2.19
C PHE A 83 5.10 3.83 -1.67
N GLU A 84 5.27 3.62 -0.38
CA GLU A 84 6.56 3.36 0.26
C GLU A 84 6.51 1.97 0.90
N LEU A 85 7.19 1.02 0.28
CA LEU A 85 7.26 -0.36 0.76
C LEU A 85 8.49 -0.55 1.66
N ASP A 86 8.25 -1.13 2.83
CA ASP A 86 9.27 -1.50 3.81
C ASP A 86 9.01 -2.95 4.23
N GLY A 87 9.46 -3.89 3.39
CA GLY A 87 9.21 -5.33 3.58
C GLY A 87 7.71 -5.65 3.70
N PRO A 88 7.22 -6.08 4.88
CA PRO A 88 5.80 -6.38 5.11
C PRO A 88 4.94 -5.16 5.44
N ALA A 89 5.48 -3.94 5.36
CA ALA A 89 4.74 -2.71 5.55
C ALA A 89 4.65 -1.90 4.25
N VAL A 90 3.56 -1.16 4.11
CA VAL A 90 3.41 -0.14 3.06
C VAL A 90 2.83 1.13 3.64
N THR A 91 3.40 2.27 3.28
CA THR A 91 2.82 3.60 3.51
C THR A 91 2.27 4.12 2.19
N MET A 92 1.01 4.55 2.20
CA MET A 92 0.29 5.07 1.05
C MET A 92 -0.10 6.52 1.33
N THR A 93 0.39 7.45 0.52
CA THR A 93 0.13 8.88 0.71
C THR A 93 -0.30 9.59 -0.56
N SER A 94 -1.16 10.60 -0.40
CA SER A 94 -1.56 11.50 -1.47
C SER A 94 -2.03 12.83 -0.88
N PRO A 95 -1.75 13.99 -1.50
CA PRO A 95 -2.19 15.27 -0.98
C PRO A 95 -3.70 15.50 -1.14
N GLY A 96 -4.26 16.37 -0.29
CA GLY A 96 -5.62 16.88 -0.43
C GLY A 96 -6.69 15.78 -0.39
N ALA A 97 -7.58 15.76 -1.38
CA ALA A 97 -8.67 14.78 -1.46
C ALA A 97 -8.18 13.31 -1.57
N GLY A 98 -6.93 13.10 -2.00
CA GLY A 98 -6.35 11.76 -2.10
C GLY A 98 -6.15 11.11 -0.73
N GLU A 99 -5.83 11.87 0.32
CA GLU A 99 -5.69 11.35 1.68
C GLU A 99 -6.98 10.66 2.15
N ALA A 100 -8.11 11.34 2.00
CA ALA A 100 -9.41 10.79 2.38
C ALA A 100 -9.76 9.57 1.54
N ALA A 101 -9.50 9.61 0.23
CA ALA A 101 -9.74 8.46 -0.66
C ALA A 101 -8.93 7.22 -0.23
N ILE A 102 -7.66 7.36 0.15
CA ILE A 102 -6.82 6.26 0.65
C ILE A 102 -7.44 5.64 1.91
N ARG A 103 -7.89 6.46 2.87
CA ARG A 103 -8.44 5.96 4.14
C ARG A 103 -9.72 5.17 3.93
N GLU A 104 -10.59 5.62 3.03
CA GLU A 104 -11.84 4.94 2.71
C GLU A 104 -11.61 3.65 1.91
N MET A 105 -10.74 3.69 0.89
CA MET A 105 -10.51 2.54 -0.01
C MET A 105 -9.86 1.36 0.69
N TRP A 106 -8.93 1.60 1.61
CA TRP A 106 -8.26 0.56 2.41
C TRP A 106 -8.81 0.47 3.84
N SER A 107 -10.13 0.69 3.98
CA SER A 107 -10.82 0.43 5.23
C SER A 107 -10.98 -1.07 5.49
N VAL A 108 -10.88 -1.45 6.75
CA VAL A 108 -11.22 -2.80 7.26
C VAL A 108 -12.62 -2.72 7.83
N ALA A 109 -13.61 -3.15 7.05
CA ALA A 109 -15.01 -3.25 7.46
C ALA A 109 -15.35 -4.67 7.92
#